data_AF-A0A3A2ZAX5-F1
#
_entry.id   AF-A0A3A2ZAX5-F1
#
_cell.length_a   1.000
_cell.length_b   1.000
_cell.length_c   1.000
_cell.angle_alpha   90.00
_cell.angle_beta   90.00
_cell.angle_gamma   90.00
#
_symmetry.space_group_name_H-M   'P 1'
#
loop_
_entity.id
_entity.type
_entity.pdbx_description
1 polymer ?
#
loop_
_entity_poly.entity_id
_entity_poly.type
_entity_poly.pdbx_seq_one_letter_code
_entity_poly.pdbx_strand_id
1 'polypeptide(L)'
;MAHQDETPIDIPPFAQPLAPYIKSPQEALRIRRALTAYLRSHIVFRDDDPDHPNSHANSHLSLCVPNDSVVDVKPIPPEITGLRREYLEALQANVVARKKYQDISEKIAARRLQRDDHETPTPNPDSDLQAYLKLLQGRRHYAKLQVFQHYLNELKSRHVPRAEDLEKQAASTQSITPPEHLEELKQKGESNDKIEELVHNLERAVIRAKSQLDRDKKLLEEVKARHESEGPKDDEVSPTVKAKALQRTRDELIKWVEDKLVNGSASDSAPVEKLTPEEIEDSARVLEEGKEQVRQQYTAYLEARKNLLDVASKACQPISMPSAPMPTTPSRVTDNKPTAEQTPSVPPLDALAFASENIIPLCKSQRALALQNSFLSGMLAKEKATTLRMLNRLSDESHLLPEYPIVSRQQRFKDAMTALNSRRATNSAEQTQQDEVVKLAEAWAFASDAAQENEEDHVEAQIVMGDETVQNAQKTLQEVYNMLNQDMDAMQGDKGESAKPGHSEKRAKGPWSRLNGQLDDSD
;
A
#
# COMPACT_ATOMS: atom_id res chain seq x y z
N MET A 1 37.33 21.56 40.75
CA MET A 1 36.12 21.23 41.52
C MET A 1 35.01 22.14 41.00
N ALA A 2 34.13 21.62 40.15
CA ALA A 2 32.95 22.31 39.66
C ALA A 2 31.78 21.38 39.92
N HIS A 3 31.00 21.68 40.96
CA HIS A 3 29.69 21.09 41.18
C HIS A 3 28.79 21.66 40.08
N GLN A 4 28.43 20.83 39.10
CA GLN A 4 27.31 21.14 38.21
C GLN A 4 26.04 20.66 38.91
N ASP A 5 25.12 21.59 39.07
CA ASP A 5 23.82 21.44 39.71
C ASP A 5 23.04 20.24 39.15
N GLU A 6 22.80 19.24 40.00
CA GLU A 6 21.83 18.20 39.74
C GLU A 6 20.46 18.71 40.17
N THR A 7 19.60 19.03 39.20
CA THR A 7 18.19 19.30 39.45
C THR A 7 17.56 18.08 40.15
N PRO A 8 16.88 18.23 41.30
CA PRO A 8 16.26 17.11 41.98
C PRO A 8 15.18 16.52 41.09
N ILE A 9 15.36 15.27 40.68
CA ILE A 9 14.32 14.48 40.04
C ILE A 9 13.18 14.41 41.07
N ASP A 10 12.02 14.94 40.72
CA ASP A 10 10.85 14.93 41.60
C ASP A 10 10.31 13.50 41.67
N ILE A 11 10.81 12.74 42.65
CA ILE A 11 10.48 11.32 42.80
C ILE A 11 9.10 11.24 43.46
N PRO A 12 8.11 10.60 42.81
CA PRO A 12 6.77 10.49 43.36
C PRO A 12 6.79 9.71 44.70
N PRO A 13 5.84 9.98 45.62
CA PRO A 13 5.89 9.50 47.01
C PRO A 13 5.97 7.97 47.13
N PHE A 14 5.38 7.22 46.19
CA PHE A 14 5.47 5.76 46.16
C PHE A 14 6.87 5.22 45.81
N ALA A 15 7.71 6.04 45.15
CA ALA A 15 9.05 5.68 44.72
C ALA A 15 10.15 6.26 45.66
N GLN A 16 9.78 7.01 46.70
CA GLN A 16 10.71 7.49 47.73
C GLN A 16 11.54 6.36 48.40
N PRO A 17 11.00 5.16 48.68
CA PRO A 17 11.81 4.05 49.21
C PRO A 17 12.88 3.56 48.23
N LEU A 18 12.69 3.81 46.93
CA LEU A 18 13.61 3.43 45.86
C LEU A 18 14.57 4.56 45.47
N ALA A 19 14.40 5.76 46.03
CA ALA A 19 15.27 6.91 45.78
C ALA A 19 16.78 6.62 45.88
N PRO A 20 17.30 5.84 46.84
CA PRO A 20 18.74 5.52 46.85
C PRO A 20 19.20 4.63 45.68
N TYR A 21 18.27 3.93 45.02
CA TYR A 21 18.52 3.05 43.87
C TYR A 21 18.17 3.70 42.52
N ILE A 22 17.50 4.86 42.52
CA ILE A 22 17.17 5.65 41.33
C ILE A 22 18.32 6.62 41.07
N LYS A 23 19.16 6.29 40.09
CA LYS A 23 20.27 7.14 39.63
C LYS A 23 19.85 7.98 38.43
N SER A 24 20.48 9.15 38.24
CA SER A 24 20.24 9.94 37.04
C SER A 24 20.63 9.14 35.80
N PRO A 25 20.04 9.39 34.62
CA PRO A 25 20.38 8.65 33.40
C PRO A 25 21.87 8.69 33.08
N GLN A 26 22.54 9.81 33.37
CA GLN A 26 23.97 9.99 33.15
C GLN A 26 24.81 9.19 34.14
N GLU A 27 24.46 9.20 35.43
CA GLU A 27 25.13 8.37 36.44
C GLU A 27 24.94 6.88 36.17
N ALA A 28 23.73 6.46 35.82
CA ALA A 28 23.43 5.08 35.46
C ALA A 28 24.27 4.61 34.26
N LEU A 29 24.44 5.46 33.25
CA LEU A 29 25.33 5.18 32.11
C LEU A 29 26.80 5.09 32.53
N ARG A 30 27.29 5.98 33.40
CA ARG A 30 28.66 5.93 33.93
C ARG A 30 28.92 4.63 34.71
N ILE A 31 28.01 4.26 35.59
CA ILE A 31 28.08 3.02 36.38
C ILE A 31 28.09 1.80 35.45
N ARG A 32 27.20 1.75 34.45
CA ARG A 32 27.17 0.65 33.47
C ARG A 32 28.50 0.54 32.72
N ARG A 33 29.06 1.66 32.23
CA ARG A 33 30.36 1.65 31.54
C ARG A 33 31.49 1.12 32.44
N ALA A 34 31.55 1.56 33.69
CA ALA A 34 32.56 1.09 34.64
C ALA A 34 32.44 -0.42 34.93
N LEU A 35 31.21 -0.90 35.16
CA LEU A 35 30.96 -2.33 35.38
C LEU A 35 31.26 -3.18 34.14
N THR A 36 30.91 -2.69 32.95
CA THR A 36 31.23 -3.38 31.70
C THR A 36 32.74 -3.44 31.48
N ALA A 37 33.48 -2.37 31.78
CA ALA A 37 34.95 -2.37 31.69
C ALA A 37 35.58 -3.36 32.68
N TYR A 38 35.07 -3.43 33.91
CA TYR A 38 35.54 -4.37 34.92
C TYR A 38 35.26 -5.84 34.55
N LEU A 39 34.04 -6.16 34.09
CA LEU A 39 33.74 -7.52 33.62
C LEU A 39 34.59 -7.89 32.40
N ARG A 40 34.85 -6.93 31.50
CA ARG A 40 35.71 -7.12 30.33
C ARG A 40 37.14 -7.53 30.72
N SER A 41 37.72 -6.97 31.79
CA SER A 41 39.10 -7.33 32.16
C SER A 41 39.30 -8.80 32.51
N HIS A 42 38.22 -9.49 32.90
CA HIS A 42 38.20 -10.91 33.24
C HIS A 42 37.87 -11.82 32.06
N ILE A 43 37.52 -11.29 30.89
CA ILE A 43 37.12 -12.06 29.71
C ILE A 43 38.19 -11.96 28.63
N VAL A 44 38.57 -13.09 28.05
CA VAL A 44 39.48 -13.19 26.90
C VAL A 44 38.64 -13.24 25.63
N PHE A 45 38.78 -12.22 24.80
CA PHE A 45 38.13 -12.12 23.50
C PHE A 45 39.02 -12.74 22.43
N ARG A 46 38.40 -13.24 21.35
CA ARG A 46 39.11 -13.65 20.14
C ARG A 46 39.77 -12.40 19.53
N ASP A 47 41.07 -12.46 19.24
CA ASP A 47 41.75 -11.36 18.57
C ASP A 47 41.07 -11.07 17.22
N ASP A 48 40.75 -9.80 16.99
CA ASP A 48 40.10 -9.33 15.77
C ASP A 48 41.07 -9.37 14.58
N ASP A 49 40.51 -9.54 13.38
CA ASP A 49 41.16 -9.33 12.08
C ASP A 49 42.00 -8.03 12.04
N PRO A 50 43.13 -8.01 11.31
CA PRO A 50 44.06 -6.86 11.27
C PRO A 50 43.41 -5.55 10.78
N ASP A 51 42.26 -5.62 10.10
CA ASP A 51 41.56 -4.48 9.54
C ASP A 51 40.63 -3.76 10.55
N HIS A 52 40.23 -4.42 11.65
CA HIS A 52 39.27 -3.85 12.63
C HIS A 52 39.65 -4.21 14.08
N PRO A 53 40.73 -3.63 14.63
CA PRO A 53 41.06 -3.84 16.03
C PRO A 53 39.92 -3.29 16.91
N ASN A 54 39.30 -4.15 17.74
CA ASN A 54 38.20 -3.85 18.67
C ASN A 54 36.75 -3.97 18.12
N SER A 55 36.49 -4.74 17.06
CA SER A 55 35.11 -5.03 16.59
C SER A 55 34.25 -5.67 17.70
N HIS A 56 34.82 -6.59 18.47
CA HIS A 56 34.12 -7.27 19.57
C HIS A 56 34.27 -6.59 20.94
N ALA A 57 35.03 -5.49 21.00
CA ALA A 57 35.44 -4.81 22.23
C ALA A 57 34.33 -4.06 22.95
N ASN A 58 33.23 -3.73 22.26
CA ASN A 58 32.26 -2.78 22.78
C ASN A 58 31.32 -3.39 23.84
N SER A 59 31.10 -4.71 23.86
CA SER A 59 30.52 -5.47 24.99
C SER A 59 30.15 -6.89 24.57
N HIS A 60 30.51 -7.92 25.35
CA HIS A 60 29.96 -9.28 25.21
C HIS A 60 28.45 -9.37 25.53
N LEU A 61 27.88 -8.30 26.09
CA LEU A 61 26.45 -8.15 26.36
C LEU A 61 25.70 -7.48 25.20
N SER A 62 26.41 -7.02 24.17
CA SER A 62 25.76 -6.47 22.97
C SER A 62 25.23 -7.62 22.12
N LEU A 63 23.95 -7.56 21.77
CA LEU A 63 23.25 -8.58 20.97
C LEU A 63 23.84 -8.75 19.56
N CYS A 64 24.69 -7.83 19.13
CA CYS A 64 25.34 -7.83 17.83
C CYS A 64 26.67 -8.60 17.81
N VAL A 65 27.17 -9.04 18.97
CA VAL A 65 28.45 -9.76 19.03
C VAL A 65 28.23 -11.25 18.78
N PRO A 66 28.96 -11.88 17.84
CA PRO A 66 28.91 -13.32 17.64
C PRO A 66 29.18 -14.04 18.95
N ASN A 67 28.40 -15.09 19.24
CA ASN A 67 28.56 -15.86 20.47
C ASN A 67 29.99 -16.42 20.61
N ASP A 68 30.71 -16.64 19.52
CA ASP A 68 32.07 -17.18 19.49
C ASP A 68 33.19 -16.16 19.78
N SER A 69 32.82 -14.92 20.14
CA SER A 69 33.76 -13.83 20.48
C SER A 69 34.48 -14.05 21.82
N VAL A 70 33.90 -14.81 22.75
CA VAL A 70 34.48 -15.11 24.06
C VAL A 70 35.18 -16.46 24.01
N VAL A 71 36.51 -16.44 24.10
CA VAL A 71 37.38 -17.62 23.96
C VAL A 71 37.66 -18.28 25.30
N ASP A 72 37.86 -17.46 26.34
CA ASP A 72 38.12 -17.94 27.69
C ASP A 72 37.81 -16.89 28.77
N VAL A 73 37.78 -17.32 30.03
CA VAL A 73 37.63 -16.45 31.21
C VAL A 73 38.87 -16.58 32.07
N LYS A 74 39.45 -15.44 32.46
CA LYS A 74 40.58 -15.42 33.41
C LYS A 74 40.14 -15.98 34.76
N PRO A 75 41.07 -16.59 35.53
CA PRO A 75 40.75 -17.10 36.87
C PRO A 75 40.14 -15.99 37.72
N ILE A 76 38.97 -16.29 38.30
CA ILE A 76 38.16 -15.32 39.04
C ILE A 76 38.90 -14.96 40.33
N PRO A 77 39.29 -13.69 40.53
CA PRO A 77 39.88 -13.26 41.80
C PRO A 77 38.90 -13.45 42.96
N PRO A 78 39.36 -13.85 44.15
CA PRO A 78 38.50 -14.08 45.32
C PRO A 78 37.80 -12.80 45.82
N GLU A 79 38.24 -11.63 45.36
CA GLU A 79 37.66 -10.31 45.64
C GLU A 79 36.31 -10.10 44.95
N ILE A 80 35.99 -10.87 43.91
CA ILE A 80 34.71 -10.80 43.22
C ILE A 80 33.72 -11.69 43.99
N THR A 81 32.77 -11.05 44.68
CA THR A 81 31.74 -11.75 45.47
C THR A 81 30.33 -11.50 44.91
N GLY A 82 29.44 -12.48 45.10
CA GLY A 82 28.02 -12.40 44.73
C GLY A 82 27.75 -12.61 43.23
N LEU A 83 26.74 -11.94 42.70
CA LEU A 83 26.22 -12.13 41.33
C LEU A 83 27.27 -12.02 40.22
N ARG A 84 28.30 -11.17 40.40
CA ARG A 84 29.37 -11.00 39.41
C ARG A 84 30.23 -12.25 39.29
N ARG A 85 30.46 -12.94 40.40
CA ARG A 85 31.19 -14.21 40.43
C ARG A 85 30.37 -15.32 39.81
N GLU A 86 29.11 -15.45 40.21
CA GLU A 86 28.17 -16.42 39.61
C GLU A 86 28.07 -16.24 38.09
N TYR A 87 28.03 -14.99 37.62
CA TYR A 87 28.05 -14.68 36.20
C TYR A 87 29.33 -15.18 35.51
N LEU A 88 30.51 -14.90 36.07
CA LEU A 88 31.79 -15.33 35.49
C LEU A 88 31.95 -16.86 35.55
N GLU A 89 31.51 -17.52 36.62
CA GLU A 89 31.48 -18.98 36.74
C GLU A 89 30.54 -19.60 35.70
N ALA A 90 29.35 -19.04 35.52
CA ALA A 90 28.41 -19.46 34.49
C ALA A 90 28.97 -19.23 33.08
N LEU A 91 29.68 -18.12 32.86
CA LEU A 91 30.34 -17.82 31.59
C LEU A 91 31.45 -18.83 31.29
N GLN A 92 32.28 -19.16 32.29
CA GLN A 92 33.32 -20.18 32.17
C GLN A 92 32.72 -21.55 31.87
N ALA A 93 31.68 -21.96 32.60
CA ALA A 93 30.96 -23.21 32.36
C ALA A 93 30.34 -23.25 30.95
N ASN A 94 29.83 -22.12 30.46
CA ASN A 94 29.28 -21.99 29.12
C ASN A 94 30.37 -22.16 28.05
N VAL A 95 31.52 -21.51 28.20
CA VAL A 95 32.67 -21.66 27.30
C VAL A 95 33.16 -23.12 27.27
N VAL A 96 33.29 -23.77 28.42
CA VAL A 96 33.67 -25.19 28.50
C VAL A 96 32.63 -26.09 27.82
N ALA A 97 31.34 -25.85 28.04
CA ALA A 97 30.27 -26.60 27.39
C ALA A 97 30.30 -26.43 25.87
N ARG A 98 30.60 -25.23 25.37
CA ARG A 98 30.74 -24.95 23.93
C ARG A 98 31.93 -25.66 23.30
N LYS A 99 33.10 -25.66 23.96
CA LYS A 99 34.26 -26.42 23.48
C LYS A 99 33.95 -27.90 23.38
N LYS A 100 33.35 -28.49 24.43
CA LYS A 100 32.90 -29.89 24.41
C LYS A 100 31.89 -30.17 23.30
N TYR A 101 30.98 -29.23 23.08
CA TYR A 101 29.98 -29.33 22.02
C TYR A 101 30.63 -29.32 20.63
N GLN A 102 31.57 -28.40 20.39
CA GLN A 102 32.36 -28.34 19.15
C GLN A 102 33.12 -29.64 18.93
N ASP A 103 33.85 -30.14 19.94
CA ASP A 103 34.56 -31.42 19.87
C ASP A 103 33.64 -32.60 19.50
N ILE A 104 32.42 -32.65 20.06
CA ILE A 104 31.44 -33.68 19.76
C ILE A 104 30.90 -33.51 18.33
N SER A 105 30.61 -32.28 17.92
CA SER A 105 30.12 -31.99 16.57
C SER A 105 31.15 -32.35 15.49
N GLU A 106 32.43 -32.07 15.72
CA GLU A 106 33.52 -32.42 14.79
C GLU A 106 33.70 -33.94 14.71
N LYS A 107 33.61 -34.65 15.85
CA LYS A 107 33.63 -36.12 15.86
C LYS A 107 32.45 -36.72 15.10
N ILE A 108 31.28 -36.09 15.14
CA ILE A 108 30.10 -36.50 14.38
C ILE A 108 30.32 -36.25 12.89
N ALA A 109 30.81 -35.06 12.52
CA ALA A 109 31.12 -34.70 11.14
C ALA A 109 32.17 -35.66 10.53
N ALA A 110 33.23 -35.97 11.26
CA ALA A 110 34.25 -36.93 10.84
C ALA A 110 33.68 -38.35 10.67
N ARG A 111 32.75 -38.77 11.53
CA ARG A 111 32.07 -40.07 11.42
C ARG A 111 31.10 -40.14 10.24
N ARG A 112 30.46 -39.02 9.88
CA ARG A 112 29.60 -38.93 8.69
C ARG A 112 30.43 -39.05 7.41
N LEU A 113 31.55 -38.34 7.31
CA LEU A 113 32.46 -38.46 6.16
C LEU A 113 32.97 -39.91 5.96
N GLN A 114 33.23 -40.65 7.04
CA GLN A 114 33.63 -42.06 6.95
C GLN A 114 32.49 -43.02 6.58
N ARG A 115 31.22 -42.63 6.76
CA ARG A 115 30.07 -43.45 6.38
C ARG A 115 29.74 -43.31 4.89
N ASP A 116 29.91 -42.11 4.34
CA ASP A 116 29.68 -41.83 2.91
C ASP A 116 30.67 -42.57 1.97
N ASP A 117 31.87 -42.93 2.44
CA ASP A 117 32.86 -43.70 1.65
C ASP A 117 32.51 -45.21 1.54
N HIS A 118 31.53 -45.71 2.31
CA HIS A 118 31.20 -47.15 2.38
C HIS A 118 29.78 -47.52 1.95
N GLU A 119 28.95 -46.57 1.50
CA GLU A 119 27.61 -46.88 1.00
C GLU A 119 27.59 -47.03 -0.53
N THR A 120 27.43 -48.28 -0.98
CA THR A 120 26.99 -48.62 -2.34
C THR A 120 25.69 -47.87 -2.69
N PRO A 121 25.48 -47.46 -3.96
CA PRO A 121 24.41 -46.55 -4.32
C PRO A 121 23.05 -47.25 -4.21
N THR A 122 22.38 -47.07 -3.08
CA THR A 122 20.92 -47.21 -3.01
C THR A 122 20.28 -45.98 -3.64
N PRO A 123 19.21 -46.12 -4.44
CA PRO A 123 18.55 -44.98 -5.08
C PRO A 123 17.92 -44.10 -4.01
N ASN A 124 18.60 -42.99 -3.69
CA ASN A 124 18.15 -42.01 -2.71
C ASN A 124 16.95 -41.25 -3.25
N PRO A 125 15.75 -41.37 -2.64
CA PRO A 125 14.54 -40.65 -3.10
C PRO A 125 14.70 -39.13 -3.02
N ASP A 126 15.66 -38.65 -2.23
CA ASP A 126 16.01 -37.24 -2.12
C ASP A 126 16.66 -36.68 -3.40
N SER A 127 17.36 -37.52 -4.17
CA SER A 127 17.93 -37.13 -5.47
C SER A 127 16.83 -36.92 -6.51
N ASP A 128 15.81 -37.78 -6.51
CA ASP A 128 14.67 -37.69 -7.43
C ASP A 128 13.78 -36.49 -7.09
N LEU A 129 13.57 -36.21 -5.80
CA LEU A 129 12.86 -35.00 -5.35
C LEU A 129 13.63 -33.73 -5.72
N GLN A 130 14.95 -33.71 -5.50
CA GLN A 130 15.78 -32.58 -5.93
C GLN A 130 15.78 -32.39 -7.45
N ALA A 131 15.80 -33.47 -8.24
CA ALA A 131 15.68 -33.42 -9.69
C ALA A 131 14.31 -32.86 -10.11
N TYR A 132 13.23 -33.27 -9.44
CA TYR A 132 11.88 -32.76 -9.67
C TYR A 132 11.76 -31.25 -9.34
N LEU A 133 12.34 -30.81 -8.21
CA LEU A 133 12.34 -29.39 -7.85
C LEU A 133 13.13 -28.54 -8.84
N LYS A 134 14.29 -29.03 -9.31
CA LYS A 134 15.08 -28.36 -10.38
C LYS A 134 14.28 -28.28 -11.67
N LEU A 135 13.53 -29.32 -12.04
CA LEU A 135 12.64 -29.31 -13.19
C LEU A 135 11.51 -28.26 -13.04
N LEU A 136 10.90 -28.18 -11.87
CA LEU A 136 9.87 -27.19 -11.55
C LEU A 136 10.39 -25.75 -11.64
N GLN A 137 11.59 -25.51 -11.08
CA GLN A 137 12.28 -24.23 -11.20
C GLN A 137 12.62 -23.91 -12.67
N GLY A 138 13.08 -24.90 -13.43
CA GLY A 138 13.34 -24.78 -14.86
C GLY A 138 12.08 -24.40 -15.66
N ARG A 139 10.94 -25.05 -15.39
CA ARG A 139 9.64 -24.71 -16.01
C ARG A 139 9.19 -23.30 -15.68
N ARG A 140 9.35 -22.88 -14.42
CA ARG A 140 9.03 -21.51 -14.00
C ARG A 140 9.93 -20.48 -14.67
N HIS A 141 11.21 -20.79 -14.85
CA HIS A 141 12.15 -19.92 -15.54
C HIS A 141 11.84 -19.84 -17.05
N TYR A 142 11.50 -20.96 -17.67
CA TYR A 142 11.07 -21.02 -19.06
C TYR A 142 9.79 -20.21 -19.29
N ALA A 143 8.79 -20.30 -18.41
CA ALA A 143 7.57 -19.50 -18.50
C ALA A 143 7.87 -17.98 -18.44
N LYS A 144 8.80 -17.56 -17.57
CA LYS A 144 9.26 -16.16 -17.50
C LYS A 144 9.96 -15.73 -18.80
N LEU A 145 10.83 -16.57 -19.35
CA LEU A 145 11.49 -16.33 -20.63
C LEU A 145 10.49 -16.24 -21.79
N GLN A 146 9.45 -17.07 -21.79
CA GLN A 146 8.38 -17.02 -22.80
C GLN A 146 7.61 -15.70 -22.73
N VAL A 147 7.35 -15.18 -21.53
CA VAL A 147 6.76 -13.85 -21.34
C VAL A 147 7.68 -12.76 -21.86
N PHE A 148 8.98 -12.80 -21.54
CA PHE A 148 9.94 -11.84 -22.10
C PHE A 148 10.04 -11.93 -23.62
N GLN A 149 10.01 -13.14 -24.19
CA GLN A 149 10.01 -13.35 -25.63
C GLN A 149 8.73 -12.81 -26.27
N HIS A 150 7.58 -12.98 -25.63
CA HIS A 150 6.31 -12.39 -26.08
C HIS A 150 6.40 -10.87 -26.13
N TYR A 151 6.84 -10.22 -25.05
CA TYR A 151 6.99 -8.77 -25.02
C TYR A 151 8.10 -8.24 -25.94
N LEU A 152 9.18 -8.99 -26.15
CA LEU A 152 10.20 -8.64 -27.14
C LEU A 152 9.67 -8.75 -28.57
N ASN A 153 8.83 -9.75 -28.85
CA ASN A 153 8.17 -9.87 -30.14
C ASN A 153 7.12 -8.77 -30.33
N GLU A 154 6.41 -8.38 -29.26
CA GLU A 154 5.49 -7.25 -29.25
C GLU A 154 6.21 -5.91 -29.44
N LEU A 155 7.39 -5.74 -28.85
CA LEU A 155 8.25 -4.57 -29.07
C LEU A 155 8.85 -4.55 -30.48
N LYS A 156 9.08 -5.72 -31.10
CA LYS A 156 9.53 -5.82 -32.50
C LYS A 156 8.39 -5.60 -33.49
N SER A 157 7.16 -6.01 -33.17
CA SER A 157 5.98 -5.77 -34.00
C SER A 157 5.45 -4.34 -33.85
N ARG A 158 5.70 -3.71 -32.70
CA ARG A 158 5.51 -2.28 -32.49
C ARG A 158 6.66 -1.54 -33.18
N HIS A 159 6.45 -1.21 -34.45
CA HIS A 159 7.40 -0.44 -35.27
C HIS A 159 8.08 0.66 -34.46
N VAL A 160 9.42 0.58 -34.35
CA VAL A 160 10.26 1.70 -33.93
C VAL A 160 10.01 2.83 -34.93
N PRO A 161 9.46 3.99 -34.54
CA PRO A 161 9.36 5.11 -35.45
C PRO A 161 10.78 5.47 -35.87
N ARG A 162 11.04 5.39 -37.18
CA ARG A 162 12.34 5.73 -37.74
C ARG A 162 12.57 7.22 -37.44
N ALA A 163 13.80 7.61 -37.14
CA ALA A 163 14.14 9.00 -36.78
C ALA A 163 13.64 10.06 -37.79
N GLU A 164 13.34 9.64 -39.03
CA GLU A 164 12.76 10.44 -40.11
C GLU A 164 11.28 10.85 -39.88
N ASP A 165 10.54 10.15 -39.00
CA ASP A 165 9.12 10.45 -38.71
C ASP A 165 8.96 11.51 -37.61
N LEU A 166 9.94 11.64 -36.71
CA LEU A 166 9.96 12.68 -35.66
C LEU A 166 10.22 14.08 -36.23
N GLU A 167 10.93 14.17 -37.37
CA GLU A 167 11.24 15.44 -38.04
C GLU A 167 10.01 16.04 -38.74
N LYS A 168 9.06 15.21 -39.18
CA LYS A 168 7.79 15.65 -39.77
C LYS A 168 6.80 16.14 -38.72
N GLN A 169 6.85 15.60 -37.50
CA GLN A 169 5.96 16.03 -36.40
C GLN A 169 6.42 17.35 -35.77
N ALA A 170 7.72 17.65 -35.79
CA ALA A 170 8.27 18.95 -35.40
C ALA A 170 7.98 20.07 -36.43
N ALA A 171 7.80 19.73 -37.70
CA ALA A 171 7.41 20.70 -38.74
C ALA A 171 5.91 21.02 -38.76
N SER A 172 5.07 20.23 -38.06
CA SER A 172 3.60 20.36 -38.10
C SER A 172 3.02 21.24 -36.96
N THR A 173 3.85 21.80 -36.08
CA THR A 173 3.39 22.60 -34.92
C THR A 173 3.38 24.12 -35.15
N GLN A 174 3.62 24.59 -36.38
CA GLN A 174 3.46 25.99 -36.75
C GLN A 174 2.43 26.15 -37.88
N SER A 175 1.15 26.22 -37.52
CA SER A 175 0.10 26.89 -38.28
C SER A 175 -1.27 26.55 -37.69
N ILE A 176 -1.77 27.40 -36.81
CA ILE A 176 -3.19 27.42 -36.43
C ILE A 176 -3.82 28.60 -37.17
N THR A 177 -4.65 28.32 -38.18
CA THR A 177 -5.96 28.97 -38.43
C THR A 177 -6.76 28.19 -39.52
N PRO A 178 -8.09 28.06 -39.40
CA PRO A 178 -8.99 27.24 -40.27
C PRO A 178 -9.57 28.07 -41.44
N PRO A 179 -10.11 27.51 -42.56
CA PRO A 179 -11.37 26.74 -42.56
C PRO A 179 -11.62 25.68 -43.67
N GLU A 180 -12.67 24.90 -43.44
CA GLU A 180 -13.65 24.33 -44.40
C GLU A 180 -13.23 23.35 -45.52
N HIS A 181 -13.73 22.12 -45.33
CA HIS A 181 -14.36 21.21 -46.32
C HIS A 181 -13.52 20.34 -47.27
N LEU A 182 -13.86 19.05 -47.18
CA LEU A 182 -13.73 17.90 -48.10
C LEU A 182 -12.60 16.92 -47.73
N GLU A 183 -12.92 15.86 -46.97
CA GLU A 183 -13.43 14.57 -47.48
C GLU A 183 -12.58 14.04 -48.63
N GLU A 184 -11.60 13.20 -48.30
CA GLU A 184 -11.11 12.03 -49.06
C GLU A 184 -9.72 11.63 -48.53
N LEU A 185 -9.68 10.92 -47.39
CA LEU A 185 -8.57 10.00 -47.02
C LEU A 185 -8.92 9.25 -45.72
N LYS A 186 -10.11 8.64 -45.68
CA LYS A 186 -10.44 7.62 -44.68
C LYS A 186 -9.95 6.27 -45.17
N GLN A 187 -8.84 5.79 -44.60
CA GLN A 187 -8.56 4.36 -44.39
C GLN A 187 -7.20 4.15 -43.68
N LYS A 188 -6.95 4.80 -42.55
CA LYS A 188 -5.91 4.34 -41.59
C LYS A 188 -5.97 4.92 -40.16
N GLY A 189 -7.18 5.25 -39.68
CA GLY A 189 -7.40 5.78 -38.31
C GLY A 189 -8.55 5.12 -37.54
N GLU A 190 -9.14 4.04 -38.08
CA GLU A 190 -10.43 3.52 -37.61
C GLU A 190 -10.43 2.88 -36.21
N SER A 191 -9.29 2.67 -35.57
CA SER A 191 -9.28 2.04 -34.24
C SER A 191 -9.51 3.04 -33.11
N ASN A 192 -8.91 4.23 -33.18
CA ASN A 192 -8.98 5.19 -32.08
C ASN A 192 -10.26 6.01 -32.14
N ASP A 193 -10.65 6.52 -33.32
CA ASP A 193 -11.92 7.24 -33.51
C ASP A 193 -13.12 6.35 -33.15
N LYS A 194 -13.05 5.05 -33.44
CA LYS A 194 -14.12 4.10 -33.10
C LYS A 194 -14.21 3.83 -31.60
N ILE A 195 -13.08 3.84 -30.89
CA ILE A 195 -13.06 3.72 -29.42
C ILE A 195 -13.61 5.01 -28.80
N GLU A 196 -13.21 6.18 -29.28
CA GLU A 196 -13.72 7.46 -28.82
C GLU A 196 -15.21 7.63 -29.11
N GLU A 197 -15.69 7.20 -30.28
CA GLU A 197 -17.12 7.15 -30.61
C GLU A 197 -17.89 6.19 -29.69
N LEU A 198 -17.31 5.02 -29.35
CA LEU A 198 -17.91 4.08 -28.40
C LEU A 198 -17.96 4.65 -26.99
N VAL A 199 -16.91 5.36 -26.56
CA VAL A 199 -16.86 6.05 -25.27
C VAL A 199 -17.91 7.16 -25.22
N HIS A 200 -18.00 8.02 -26.23
CA HIS A 200 -19.05 9.05 -26.31
C HIS A 200 -20.47 8.46 -26.41
N ASN A 201 -20.64 7.29 -27.03
CA ASN A 201 -21.91 6.57 -27.03
C ASN A 201 -22.25 6.01 -25.64
N LEU A 202 -21.26 5.49 -24.91
CA LEU A 202 -21.43 5.05 -23.53
C LEU A 202 -21.72 6.23 -22.60
N GLU A 203 -21.00 7.34 -22.71
CA GLU A 203 -21.25 8.56 -21.95
C GLU A 203 -22.68 9.06 -22.19
N ARG A 204 -23.11 9.15 -23.46
CA ARG A 204 -24.49 9.51 -23.80
C ARG A 204 -25.51 8.51 -23.26
N ALA A 205 -25.23 7.21 -23.33
CA ALA A 205 -26.10 6.18 -22.78
C ALA A 205 -26.21 6.26 -21.25
N VAL A 206 -25.09 6.51 -20.56
CA VAL A 206 -25.01 6.67 -19.10
C VAL A 206 -25.75 7.94 -18.67
N ILE A 207 -25.57 9.06 -19.37
CA ILE A 207 -26.30 10.31 -19.10
C ILE A 207 -27.80 10.10 -19.31
N ARG A 208 -28.22 9.43 -20.40
CA ARG A 208 -29.63 9.10 -20.64
C ARG A 208 -30.19 8.19 -19.54
N ALA A 209 -29.47 7.13 -19.18
CA ALA A 209 -29.87 6.20 -18.11
C ALA A 209 -29.96 6.90 -16.74
N LYS A 210 -29.00 7.76 -16.42
CA LYS A 210 -29.01 8.58 -15.20
C LYS A 210 -30.21 9.53 -15.19
N SER A 211 -30.47 10.22 -16.30
CA SER A 211 -31.63 11.10 -16.41
C SER A 211 -32.96 10.34 -16.26
N GLN A 212 -33.03 9.10 -16.76
CA GLN A 212 -34.21 8.25 -16.62
C GLN A 212 -34.38 7.78 -15.17
N LEU A 213 -33.30 7.33 -14.53
CA LEU A 213 -33.29 6.97 -13.12
C LEU A 213 -33.74 8.14 -12.23
N ASP A 214 -33.27 9.35 -12.52
CA ASP A 214 -33.64 10.54 -11.75
C ASP A 214 -35.11 10.93 -11.97
N ARG A 215 -35.68 10.72 -13.17
CA ARG A 215 -37.12 10.85 -13.40
C ARG A 215 -37.92 9.80 -12.63
N ASP A 216 -37.50 8.54 -12.69
CA ASP A 216 -38.18 7.44 -12.01
C ASP A 216 -38.12 7.61 -10.48
N LYS A 217 -37.00 8.10 -9.94
CA LYS A 217 -36.87 8.45 -8.53
C LYS A 217 -37.82 9.57 -8.12
N LYS A 218 -37.91 10.65 -8.92
CA LYS A 218 -38.87 11.74 -8.65
C LYS A 218 -40.31 11.24 -8.67
N LEU A 219 -40.68 10.42 -9.66
CA LEU A 219 -42.02 9.80 -9.71
C LEU A 219 -42.27 8.91 -8.50
N LEU A 220 -41.26 8.16 -8.04
CA LEU A 220 -41.37 7.31 -6.85
C LEU A 220 -41.52 8.15 -5.58
N GLU A 221 -40.78 9.25 -5.45
CA GLU A 221 -40.91 10.23 -4.37
C GLU A 221 -42.27 10.92 -4.40
N GLU A 222 -42.81 11.27 -5.57
CA GLU A 222 -44.16 11.82 -5.73
C GLU A 222 -45.24 10.80 -5.33
N VAL A 223 -45.09 9.52 -5.70
CA VAL A 223 -46.02 8.45 -5.30
C VAL A 223 -45.94 8.20 -3.79
N LYS A 224 -44.74 8.20 -3.21
CA LYS A 224 -44.54 8.10 -1.76
C LYS A 224 -45.14 9.30 -1.03
N ALA A 225 -44.89 10.51 -1.50
CA ALA A 225 -45.44 11.73 -0.91
C ALA A 225 -46.98 11.75 -1.01
N ARG A 226 -47.56 11.25 -2.11
CA ARG A 226 -49.02 11.07 -2.23
C ARG A 226 -49.54 10.07 -1.20
N HIS A 227 -48.87 8.92 -1.05
CA HIS A 227 -49.22 7.90 -0.04
C HIS A 227 -49.03 8.40 1.41
N GLU A 228 -48.05 9.26 1.66
CA GLU A 228 -47.82 9.88 2.97
C GLU A 228 -48.82 11.03 3.24
N SER A 229 -49.23 11.77 2.21
CA SER A 229 -50.24 12.83 2.30
C SER A 229 -51.67 12.30 2.47
N GLU A 230 -51.93 11.06 2.05
CA GLU A 230 -53.21 10.37 2.31
C GLU A 230 -53.37 9.91 3.77
N GLY A 231 -52.31 10.02 4.59
CA GLY A 231 -52.32 9.71 6.02
C GLY A 231 -52.65 8.25 6.35
N PRO A 232 -52.39 7.78 7.58
CA PRO A 232 -52.81 6.44 7.99
C PRO A 232 -54.32 6.48 8.24
N LYS A 233 -55.12 6.28 7.19
CA LYS A 233 -56.46 5.73 7.39
C LYS A 233 -56.25 4.26 7.71
N ASP A 234 -56.54 3.88 8.96
CA ASP A 234 -56.88 2.51 9.36
C ASP A 234 -58.19 2.06 8.67
N ASP A 235 -58.27 2.23 7.34
CA ASP A 235 -59.18 1.45 6.52
C ASP A 235 -58.39 0.21 6.13
N GLU A 236 -58.71 -0.88 6.82
CA GLU A 236 -58.27 -2.23 6.51
C GLU A 236 -58.52 -2.49 5.01
N VAL A 237 -57.53 -2.18 4.17
CA VAL A 237 -57.63 -2.31 2.71
C VAL A 237 -58.09 -3.72 2.46
N SER A 238 -59.31 -3.86 1.91
CA SER A 238 -60.02 -5.13 1.94
C SER A 238 -59.12 -6.24 1.40
N PRO A 239 -59.15 -7.44 1.98
CA PRO A 239 -58.23 -8.52 1.60
C PRO A 239 -58.30 -8.83 0.10
N THR A 240 -59.43 -8.53 -0.55
CA THR A 240 -59.61 -8.65 -2.01
C THR A 240 -58.84 -7.60 -2.82
N VAL A 241 -58.69 -6.37 -2.32
CA VAL A 241 -57.88 -5.32 -2.97
C VAL A 241 -56.40 -5.62 -2.77
N LYS A 242 -56.00 -6.10 -1.58
CA LYS A 242 -54.62 -6.59 -1.33
C LYS A 242 -54.28 -7.79 -2.22
N ALA A 243 -55.17 -8.77 -2.35
CA ALA A 243 -54.97 -9.91 -3.22
C ALA A 243 -54.87 -9.50 -4.70
N LYS A 244 -55.71 -8.57 -5.17
CA LYS A 244 -55.63 -8.02 -6.53
C LYS A 244 -54.37 -7.21 -6.78
N ALA A 245 -53.91 -6.43 -5.80
CA ALA A 245 -52.65 -5.69 -5.87
C ALA A 245 -51.46 -6.66 -5.95
N LEU A 246 -51.43 -7.69 -5.09
CA LEU A 246 -50.41 -8.74 -5.12
C LEU A 246 -50.43 -9.54 -6.42
N GLN A 247 -51.62 -9.82 -6.95
CA GLN A 247 -51.78 -10.47 -8.25
C GLN A 247 -51.26 -9.57 -9.38
N ARG A 248 -51.54 -8.27 -9.34
CA ARG A 248 -51.03 -7.30 -10.31
C ARG A 248 -49.50 -7.14 -10.22
N THR A 249 -48.94 -7.08 -9.01
CA THR A 249 -47.48 -7.06 -8.82
C THR A 249 -46.85 -8.37 -9.29
N ARG A 250 -47.51 -9.50 -9.09
CA ARG A 250 -47.07 -10.81 -9.60
C ARG A 250 -47.09 -10.80 -11.13
N ASP A 251 -48.17 -10.34 -11.75
CA ASP A 251 -48.32 -10.29 -13.20
C ASP A 251 -47.32 -9.30 -13.82
N GLU A 252 -47.03 -8.16 -13.17
CA GLU A 252 -45.97 -7.23 -13.59
C GLU A 252 -44.56 -7.81 -13.41
N LEU A 253 -44.31 -8.56 -12.33
CA LEU A 253 -43.04 -9.29 -12.15
C LEU A 253 -42.87 -10.37 -13.20
N ILE A 254 -43.92 -11.13 -13.50
CA ILE A 254 -43.92 -12.14 -14.57
C ILE A 254 -43.63 -11.44 -15.90
N LYS A 255 -44.35 -10.37 -16.22
CA LYS A 255 -44.12 -9.60 -17.44
C LYS A 255 -42.71 -9.02 -17.51
N TRP A 256 -42.15 -8.52 -16.40
CA TRP A 256 -40.79 -8.01 -16.36
C TRP A 256 -39.76 -9.12 -16.55
N VAL A 257 -39.98 -10.30 -15.94
CA VAL A 257 -39.14 -11.47 -16.15
C VAL A 257 -39.22 -11.96 -17.59
N GLU A 258 -40.42 -12.03 -18.17
CA GLU A 258 -40.64 -12.37 -19.57
C GLU A 258 -39.97 -11.36 -20.51
N ASP A 259 -40.12 -10.06 -20.27
CA ASP A 259 -39.49 -9.00 -21.08
C ASP A 259 -37.96 -9.00 -20.93
N LYS A 260 -37.42 -9.33 -19.75
CA LYS A 260 -35.98 -9.52 -19.54
C LYS A 260 -35.46 -10.80 -20.17
N LEU A 261 -36.23 -11.88 -20.19
CA LEU A 261 -35.90 -13.12 -20.89
C LEU A 261 -35.95 -12.93 -22.41
N VAL A 262 -36.94 -12.18 -22.93
CA VAL A 262 -37.10 -11.86 -24.36
C VAL A 262 -36.03 -10.86 -24.83
N ASN A 263 -35.79 -9.77 -24.09
CA ASN A 263 -34.76 -8.79 -24.45
C ASN A 263 -33.34 -9.31 -24.20
N GLY A 264 -33.16 -10.23 -23.27
CA GLY A 264 -31.92 -11.00 -23.08
C GLY A 264 -31.64 -11.98 -24.22
N SER A 265 -32.64 -12.28 -25.06
CA SER A 265 -32.48 -13.12 -26.26
C SER A 265 -32.35 -12.33 -27.57
N ALA A 266 -32.69 -11.03 -27.57
CA ALA A 266 -32.74 -10.19 -28.77
C ALA A 266 -31.50 -9.27 -28.95
N SER A 267 -30.65 -9.13 -27.93
CA SER A 267 -29.39 -8.37 -28.02
C SER A 267 -28.20 -9.32 -28.16
N ASP A 268 -28.19 -10.12 -29.22
CA ASP A 268 -27.06 -10.97 -29.58
C ASP A 268 -26.25 -10.34 -30.71
N SER A 269 -25.16 -9.66 -30.33
CA SER A 269 -23.97 -9.53 -31.16
C SER A 269 -22.72 -9.79 -30.32
N ALA A 270 -22.72 -10.91 -29.60
CA ALA A 270 -21.50 -11.58 -29.15
C ALA A 270 -21.87 -12.99 -28.68
N PRO A 271 -21.23 -14.05 -29.22
CA PRO A 271 -21.63 -15.42 -28.95
C PRO A 271 -21.30 -15.80 -27.50
N VAL A 272 -22.29 -15.72 -26.62
CA VAL A 272 -22.26 -16.39 -25.32
C VAL A 272 -22.78 -17.80 -25.55
N GLU A 273 -21.85 -18.73 -25.63
CA GLU A 273 -22.07 -20.17 -25.62
C GLU A 273 -22.99 -20.51 -24.43
N LYS A 274 -24.25 -20.84 -24.72
CA LYS A 274 -25.23 -21.23 -23.72
C LYS A 274 -24.82 -22.58 -23.17
N LEU A 275 -24.23 -22.58 -21.97
CA LEU A 275 -23.99 -23.79 -21.21
C LEU A 275 -25.33 -24.53 -21.02
N THR A 276 -25.33 -25.80 -21.40
CA THR A 276 -26.46 -26.72 -21.30
C THR A 276 -26.82 -26.95 -19.82
N PRO A 277 -28.10 -27.27 -19.49
CA PRO A 277 -28.51 -27.56 -18.10
C PRO A 277 -27.73 -28.72 -17.48
N GLU A 278 -27.16 -29.60 -18.30
CA GLU A 278 -26.28 -30.70 -17.89
C GLU A 278 -24.91 -30.20 -17.37
N GLU A 279 -24.32 -29.19 -18.02
CA GLU A 279 -23.07 -28.55 -17.58
C GLU A 279 -23.22 -27.75 -16.28
N ILE A 280 -24.41 -27.20 -16.03
CA ILE A 280 -24.73 -26.54 -14.76
C ILE A 280 -24.83 -27.56 -13.62
N GLU A 281 -25.47 -28.72 -13.86
CA GLU A 281 -25.56 -29.79 -12.87
C GLU A 281 -24.17 -30.41 -12.58
N ASP A 282 -23.36 -30.60 -13.61
CA ASP A 282 -21.98 -31.09 -13.46
C ASP A 282 -21.10 -30.09 -12.71
N SER A 283 -21.24 -28.78 -12.98
CA SER A 283 -20.52 -27.75 -12.21
C SER A 283 -20.94 -27.73 -10.73
N ALA A 284 -22.22 -27.99 -10.44
CA ALA A 284 -22.72 -28.09 -9.07
C ALA A 284 -22.18 -29.33 -8.35
N ARG A 285 -22.08 -30.47 -9.04
CA ARG A 285 -21.47 -31.70 -8.52
C ARG A 285 -19.97 -31.52 -8.24
N VAL A 286 -19.23 -30.89 -9.14
CA VAL A 286 -17.81 -30.57 -8.95
C VAL A 286 -17.59 -29.63 -7.75
N LEU A 287 -18.49 -28.65 -7.56
CA LEU A 287 -18.45 -27.78 -6.39
C LEU A 287 -18.80 -28.51 -5.08
N GLU A 288 -19.71 -29.48 -5.13
CA GLU A 288 -20.05 -30.30 -3.98
C GLU A 288 -18.91 -31.26 -3.60
N GLU A 289 -18.28 -31.89 -4.58
CA GLU A 289 -17.08 -32.70 -4.41
C GLU A 289 -15.92 -31.87 -3.84
N GLY A 290 -15.72 -30.64 -4.35
CA GLY A 290 -14.73 -29.70 -3.80
C GLY A 290 -15.01 -29.31 -2.35
N LYS A 291 -16.28 -29.11 -1.97
CA LYS A 291 -16.67 -28.84 -0.57
C LYS A 291 -16.39 -30.05 0.33
N GLU A 292 -16.67 -31.25 -0.14
CA GLU A 292 -16.42 -32.47 0.62
C GLU A 292 -14.92 -32.74 0.77
N GLN A 293 -14.12 -32.47 -0.26
CA GLN A 293 -12.66 -32.53 -0.19
C GLN A 293 -12.09 -31.52 0.82
N VAL A 294 -12.61 -30.29 0.84
CA VAL A 294 -12.20 -29.27 1.83
C VAL A 294 -12.59 -29.70 3.25
N ARG A 295 -13.77 -30.31 3.44
CA ARG A 295 -14.17 -30.85 4.73
C ARG A 295 -13.25 -31.97 5.18
N GLN A 296 -12.92 -32.92 4.32
CA GLN A 296 -12.00 -34.02 4.61
C GLN A 296 -10.58 -33.51 4.94
N GLN A 297 -10.09 -32.51 4.21
CA GLN A 297 -8.81 -31.89 4.52
C GLN A 297 -8.85 -31.16 5.87
N TYR A 298 -9.95 -30.49 6.17
CA TYR A 298 -10.12 -29.80 7.45
C TYR A 298 -10.24 -30.78 8.63
N THR A 299 -10.92 -31.91 8.47
CA THR A 299 -10.98 -32.96 9.51
C THR A 299 -9.61 -33.60 9.70
N ALA A 300 -8.89 -33.92 8.63
CA ALA A 300 -7.52 -34.43 8.70
C ALA A 300 -6.57 -33.43 9.39
N TYR A 301 -6.71 -32.14 9.10
CA TYR A 301 -5.95 -31.08 9.79
C TYR A 301 -6.28 -31.03 11.29
N LEU A 302 -7.55 -31.11 11.67
CA LEU A 302 -7.97 -31.13 13.07
C LEU A 302 -7.45 -32.37 13.81
N GLU A 303 -7.47 -33.53 13.16
CA GLU A 303 -6.91 -34.77 13.71
C GLU A 303 -5.40 -34.68 13.89
N ALA A 304 -4.67 -34.19 12.89
CA ALA A 304 -3.23 -33.95 12.99
C ALA A 304 -2.89 -32.98 14.13
N ARG A 305 -3.69 -31.91 14.30
CA ARG A 305 -3.51 -30.94 15.38
C ARG A 305 -3.82 -31.55 16.76
N LYS A 306 -4.86 -32.38 16.87
CA LYS A 306 -5.17 -33.12 18.10
C LYS A 306 -4.04 -34.10 18.44
N ASN A 307 -3.52 -34.83 17.46
CA ASN A 307 -2.40 -35.75 17.65
C ASN A 307 -1.14 -35.01 18.09
N LEU A 308 -0.83 -33.85 17.49
CA LEU A 308 0.28 -33.00 17.91
C LEU A 308 0.11 -32.51 19.35
N LEU A 309 -1.09 -32.06 19.72
CA LEU A 309 -1.38 -31.65 21.08
C LEU A 309 -1.29 -32.82 22.07
N ASP A 310 -1.73 -34.02 21.70
CA ASP A 310 -1.61 -35.21 22.53
C ASP A 310 -0.13 -35.60 22.73
N VAL A 311 0.67 -35.61 21.66
CA VAL A 311 2.13 -35.84 21.75
C VAL A 311 2.82 -34.76 22.58
N ALA A 312 2.48 -33.49 22.38
CA ALA A 312 3.03 -32.39 23.18
C ALA A 312 2.61 -32.52 24.65
N SER A 313 1.37 -32.91 24.92
CA SER A 313 0.89 -33.14 26.29
C SER A 313 1.66 -34.27 26.97
N LYS A 314 1.90 -35.38 26.26
CA LYS A 314 2.69 -36.53 26.73
C LYS A 314 4.17 -36.15 26.93
N ALA A 315 4.73 -35.32 26.06
CA ALA A 315 6.10 -34.81 26.21
C ALA A 315 6.24 -33.80 27.36
N CYS A 316 5.16 -33.10 27.72
CA CYS A 316 5.10 -32.17 28.84
C CYS A 316 4.66 -32.81 30.17
N GLN A 317 4.33 -34.11 30.20
CA GLN A 317 4.10 -34.79 31.46
C GLN A 317 5.44 -34.95 32.20
N PRO A 318 5.54 -34.51 33.47
CA PRO A 318 6.75 -34.68 34.25
C PRO A 318 7.02 -36.17 34.44
N ILE A 319 8.23 -36.60 34.08
CA ILE A 319 8.73 -37.95 34.35
C ILE A 319 8.72 -38.16 35.87
N SER A 320 7.65 -38.78 36.36
CA SER A 320 7.56 -39.25 37.73
C SER A 320 8.54 -40.42 37.86
N MET A 321 9.73 -40.15 38.39
CA MET A 321 10.76 -41.14 38.64
C MET A 321 10.25 -42.16 39.68
N PRO A 322 10.09 -43.45 39.35
CA PRO A 322 9.96 -44.47 40.38
C PRO A 322 11.36 -44.87 40.82
N SER A 323 11.65 -44.57 42.10
CA SER A 323 12.82 -45.02 42.83
C SER A 323 12.78 -46.54 43.07
N ALA A 324 13.60 -47.30 42.33
CA ALA A 324 14.23 -48.60 42.66
C ALA A 324 13.33 -49.84 42.98
N PRO A 325 13.87 -51.08 43.06
CA PRO A 325 15.12 -51.66 42.54
C PRO A 325 14.88 -52.89 41.61
N MET A 326 15.95 -53.36 40.95
CA MET A 326 16.00 -54.63 40.18
C MET A 326 15.49 -55.84 40.97
N PRO A 327 15.02 -56.88 40.26
CA PRO A 327 15.62 -58.19 40.47
C PRO A 327 15.95 -58.96 39.17
N THR A 328 17.07 -59.64 39.26
CA THR A 328 17.67 -60.63 38.37
C THR A 328 16.84 -61.91 38.30
N THR A 329 16.57 -62.46 37.11
CA THR A 329 16.90 -63.84 36.64
C THR A 329 15.98 -64.31 35.49
N PRO A 330 16.44 -65.26 34.64
CA PRO A 330 15.96 -65.41 33.27
C PRO A 330 14.93 -66.53 33.10
N SER A 331 14.02 -66.39 32.14
CA SER A 331 13.38 -67.53 31.50
C SER A 331 12.85 -67.20 30.10
N ARG A 332 12.75 -68.25 29.31
CA ARG A 332 12.76 -68.37 27.84
C ARG A 332 11.34 -68.77 27.37
N VAL A 333 10.98 -68.42 26.12
CA VAL A 333 9.90 -69.03 25.28
C VAL A 333 8.46 -68.61 25.71
N THR A 334 7.48 -68.16 24.91
CA THR A 334 7.16 -68.21 23.46
C THR A 334 6.06 -67.18 23.10
N ASP A 335 5.98 -66.88 21.80
CA ASP A 335 4.77 -66.62 20.98
C ASP A 335 4.09 -65.23 20.91
N ASN A 336 4.41 -64.58 19.78
CA ASN A 336 3.52 -64.12 18.70
C ASN A 336 2.65 -62.85 18.84
N LYS A 337 3.00 -61.91 17.93
CA LYS A 337 2.17 -60.94 17.16
C LYS A 337 2.03 -59.51 17.72
N PRO A 338 1.90 -58.45 16.88
CA PRO A 338 2.38 -58.22 15.51
C PRO A 338 3.50 -57.17 15.46
N THR A 339 4.18 -57.09 14.32
CA THR A 339 5.14 -56.07 13.93
C THR A 339 4.56 -54.67 14.11
N ALA A 340 4.91 -54.01 15.23
CA ALA A 340 4.88 -52.56 15.31
C ALA A 340 6.04 -52.06 14.46
N GLU A 341 5.72 -51.28 13.43
CA GLU A 341 6.67 -50.50 12.67
C GLU A 341 7.53 -49.71 13.65
N GLN A 342 8.75 -50.18 13.87
CA GLN A 342 9.80 -49.39 14.49
C GLN A 342 10.04 -48.24 13.52
N THR A 343 9.44 -47.10 13.84
CA THR A 343 9.93 -45.81 13.37
C THR A 343 11.45 -45.82 13.55
N PRO A 344 12.24 -45.50 12.51
CA PRO A 344 13.69 -45.44 12.67
C PRO A 344 13.95 -44.36 13.70
N SER A 345 14.31 -44.75 14.92
CA SER A 345 14.68 -43.80 15.95
C SER A 345 15.97 -43.14 15.45
N VAL A 346 15.83 -41.93 14.92
CA VAL A 346 16.98 -41.11 14.53
C VAL A 346 17.90 -41.09 15.76
N PRO A 347 19.16 -41.51 15.63
CA PRO A 347 20.09 -41.50 16.74
C PRO A 347 20.05 -40.11 17.39
N PRO A 348 19.95 -39.99 18.73
CA PRO A 348 19.87 -38.69 19.38
C PRO A 348 21.05 -37.75 19.01
N LEU A 349 22.17 -38.32 18.54
CA LEU A 349 23.29 -37.59 17.96
C LEU A 349 22.98 -36.95 16.59
N ASP A 350 22.21 -37.61 15.72
CA ASP A 350 21.85 -37.07 14.40
C ASP A 350 20.81 -35.96 14.50
N ALA A 351 19.88 -36.06 15.47
CA ALA A 351 18.95 -34.99 15.79
C ALA A 351 19.66 -33.74 16.33
N LEU A 352 20.71 -33.93 17.14
CA LEU A 352 21.52 -32.84 17.70
C LEU A 352 22.36 -32.15 16.62
N ALA A 353 22.94 -32.91 15.68
CA ALA A 353 23.63 -32.35 14.52
C ALA A 353 22.66 -31.55 13.63
N PHE A 354 21.48 -32.11 13.30
CA PHE A 354 20.47 -31.39 12.51
C PHE A 354 19.99 -30.11 13.19
N ALA A 355 19.73 -30.14 14.49
CA ALA A 355 19.32 -28.96 15.24
C ALA A 355 20.40 -27.86 15.21
N SER A 356 21.66 -28.25 15.23
CA SER A 356 22.78 -27.31 15.24
C SER A 356 23.11 -26.70 13.89
N GLU A 357 23.03 -27.50 12.83
CA GLU A 357 23.34 -27.08 11.47
C GLU A 357 22.18 -26.28 10.88
N ASN A 358 20.93 -26.63 11.21
CA ASN A 358 19.76 -26.06 10.53
C ASN A 358 18.87 -25.20 11.46
N ILE A 359 18.47 -25.74 12.61
CA ILE A 359 17.45 -25.07 13.47
C ILE A 359 18.03 -23.86 14.21
N ILE A 360 19.22 -23.98 14.79
CA ILE A 360 19.85 -22.89 15.56
C ILE A 360 20.16 -21.68 14.65
N PRO A 361 20.79 -21.83 13.46
CA PRO A 361 21.00 -20.71 12.55
C PRO A 361 19.70 -20.06 12.07
N LEU A 362 18.66 -20.86 11.80
CA LEU A 362 17.35 -20.35 11.41
C LEU A 362 16.68 -19.56 12.53
N CYS A 363 16.75 -20.03 13.78
CA CYS A 363 16.24 -19.29 14.93
C CYS A 363 17.01 -17.97 15.12
N LYS A 364 18.32 -17.96 14.89
CA LYS A 364 19.14 -16.74 14.93
C LYS A 364 18.74 -15.75 13.84
N SER A 365 18.56 -16.20 12.59
CA SER A 365 18.14 -15.33 11.50
C SER A 365 16.74 -14.76 11.73
N GLN A 366 15.80 -15.58 12.22
CA GLN A 366 14.47 -15.12 12.61
C GLN A 366 14.52 -14.05 13.70
N ARG A 367 15.33 -14.23 14.75
CA ARG A 367 15.50 -13.23 15.81
C ARG A 367 16.12 -11.93 15.27
N ALA A 368 17.14 -12.03 14.42
CA ALA A 368 17.76 -10.87 13.79
C ALA A 368 16.75 -10.09 12.91
N LEU A 369 15.96 -10.79 12.09
CA LEU A 369 14.91 -10.20 11.28
C LEU A 369 13.82 -9.55 12.13
N ALA A 370 13.39 -10.20 13.22
CA ALA A 370 12.40 -9.64 14.13
C ALA A 370 12.90 -8.33 14.79
N LEU A 371 14.19 -8.28 15.17
CA LEU A 371 14.82 -7.07 15.70
C LEU A 371 14.94 -5.96 14.64
N GLN A 372 15.32 -6.31 13.41
CA GLN A 372 15.35 -5.35 12.30
C GLN A 372 13.95 -4.80 12.02
N ASN A 373 12.93 -5.65 12.02
CA ASN A 373 11.56 -5.23 11.79
C ASN A 373 11.06 -4.30 12.90
N SER A 374 11.33 -4.61 14.18
CA SER A 374 10.94 -3.73 15.28
C SER A 374 11.70 -2.40 15.26
N PHE A 375 12.98 -2.41 14.89
CA PHE A 375 13.78 -1.19 14.72
C PHE A 375 13.25 -0.31 13.57
N LEU A 376 13.02 -0.90 12.40
CA LEU A 376 12.48 -0.20 11.23
C LEU A 376 11.07 0.31 11.48
N SER A 377 10.21 -0.48 12.12
CA SER A 377 8.88 -0.06 12.53
C SER A 377 8.94 1.10 13.52
N GLY A 378 9.86 1.05 14.49
CA GLY A 378 10.10 2.15 15.43
C GLY A 378 10.63 3.41 14.77
N MET A 379 11.53 3.29 13.78
CA MET A 379 11.97 4.44 12.96
C MET A 379 10.83 5.01 12.13
N LEU A 380 10.07 4.17 11.43
CA LEU A 380 8.94 4.60 10.62
C LEU A 380 7.87 5.30 11.46
N ALA A 381 7.59 4.80 12.67
CA ALA A 381 6.67 5.44 13.59
C ALA A 381 7.17 6.82 14.06
N LYS A 382 8.48 6.96 14.32
CA LYS A 382 9.09 8.25 14.66
C LYS A 382 9.00 9.24 13.50
N GLU A 383 9.33 8.80 12.29
CA GLU A 383 9.24 9.62 11.08
C GLU A 383 7.79 10.00 10.76
N LYS A 384 6.84 9.08 10.91
CA LYS A 384 5.42 9.39 10.78
C LYS A 384 4.96 10.43 11.80
N ALA A 385 5.42 10.31 13.06
CA ALA A 385 5.08 11.29 14.08
C ALA A 385 5.74 12.66 13.87
N THR A 386 6.94 12.71 13.29
CA THR A 386 7.62 13.98 12.95
C THR A 386 6.95 14.64 11.76
N THR A 387 6.61 13.89 10.70
CA THR A 387 5.89 14.43 9.54
C THR A 387 4.51 14.91 9.91
N LEU A 388 3.75 14.16 10.73
CA LEU A 388 2.46 14.63 11.24
C LEU A 388 2.59 15.92 12.05
N ARG A 389 3.61 16.04 12.92
CA ARG A 389 3.86 17.29 13.66
C ARG A 389 4.17 18.46 12.74
N MET A 390 5.02 18.25 11.72
CA MET A 390 5.34 19.30 10.74
C MET A 390 4.13 19.70 9.92
N LEU A 391 3.32 18.74 9.48
CA LEU A 391 2.16 18.99 8.63
C LEU A 391 1.02 19.66 9.40
N ASN A 392 0.83 19.31 10.68
CA ASN A 392 -0.11 20.02 11.57
C ASN A 392 0.37 21.46 11.87
N ARG A 393 1.67 21.65 12.09
CA ARG A 393 2.21 23.00 12.23
C ARG A 393 1.99 23.83 10.97
N LEU A 394 2.24 23.23 9.80
CA LEU A 394 1.99 23.90 8.52
C LEU A 394 0.50 24.22 8.34
N SER A 395 -0.41 23.35 8.80
CA SER A 395 -1.84 23.63 8.75
C SER A 395 -2.28 24.74 9.70
N ASP A 396 -1.62 24.89 10.85
CA ASP A 396 -1.89 25.98 11.78
C ASP A 396 -1.36 27.33 11.24
N GLU A 397 -0.26 27.29 10.48
CA GLU A 397 0.35 28.47 9.85
C GLU A 397 -0.35 28.86 8.52
N SER A 398 -1.14 27.96 7.92
CA SER A 398 -1.75 28.21 6.61
C SER A 398 -3.20 28.69 6.70
N HIS A 399 -3.50 29.70 5.91
CA HIS A 399 -4.85 30.25 5.80
C HIS A 399 -5.67 29.52 4.72
N LEU A 400 -4.99 28.76 3.87
CA LEU A 400 -5.56 28.06 2.72
C LEU A 400 -6.50 26.90 3.11
N LEU A 401 -6.18 26.16 4.18
CA LEU A 401 -7.03 25.07 4.65
C LEU A 401 -8.35 25.55 5.30
N PRO A 402 -8.35 26.61 6.14
CA PRO A 402 -9.59 27.25 6.60
C PRO A 402 -10.44 27.84 5.48
N GLU A 403 -9.82 28.43 4.46
CA GLU A 403 -10.51 29.06 3.33
C GLU A 403 -11.15 28.03 2.39
N TYR A 404 -10.49 26.90 2.14
CA TYR A 404 -10.98 25.82 1.27
C TYR A 404 -11.12 24.48 2.03
N PRO A 405 -12.09 24.36 2.95
CA PRO A 405 -12.28 23.15 3.72
C PRO A 405 -12.92 22.05 2.89
N ILE A 406 -12.39 20.82 2.96
CA ILE A 406 -13.10 19.64 2.44
C ILE A 406 -14.38 19.43 3.27
N VAL A 407 -15.54 19.73 2.69
CA VAL A 407 -16.86 19.64 3.34
C VAL A 407 -17.16 18.22 3.85
N SER A 408 -16.69 17.18 3.13
CA SER A 408 -16.86 15.77 3.54
C SER A 408 -16.10 15.40 4.82
N ARG A 409 -15.17 16.25 5.27
CA ARG A 409 -14.34 16.02 6.47
C ARG A 409 -14.73 16.87 7.67
N GLN A 410 -15.65 17.82 7.51
CA GLN A 410 -16.17 18.59 8.64
C GLN A 410 -16.87 17.68 9.64
N GLN A 411 -16.63 17.90 10.93
CA GLN A 411 -17.18 17.08 12.01
C GLN A 411 -18.72 17.05 11.95
N ARG A 412 -19.35 18.16 11.58
CA ARG A 412 -20.80 18.25 11.36
C ARG A 412 -21.30 17.35 10.22
N PHE A 413 -20.52 17.19 9.16
CA PHE A 413 -20.85 16.30 8.05
C PHE A 413 -20.59 14.83 8.40
N LYS A 414 -19.55 14.54 9.20
CA LYS A 414 -19.32 13.20 9.77
C LYS A 414 -20.44 12.80 10.73
N ASP A 415 -20.94 13.72 11.56
CA ASP A 415 -22.05 13.47 12.49
C ASP A 415 -23.37 13.26 11.71
N ALA A 416 -23.60 14.01 10.64
CA ALA A 416 -24.73 13.81 9.73
C ALA A 416 -24.63 12.47 8.96
N MET A 417 -23.44 12.11 8.46
CA MET A 417 -23.21 10.83 7.77
C MET A 417 -23.23 9.63 8.71
N THR A 418 -22.75 9.74 9.94
CA THR A 418 -22.82 8.67 10.95
C THR A 418 -24.26 8.47 11.43
N ALA A 419 -25.07 9.53 11.52
CA ALA A 419 -26.51 9.40 11.74
C ALA A 419 -27.20 8.68 10.55
N LEU A 420 -26.77 8.94 9.31
CA LEU A 420 -27.31 8.28 8.11
C LEU A 420 -26.82 6.83 7.96
N ASN A 421 -25.56 6.56 8.30
CA ASN A 421 -24.90 5.26 8.20
C ASN A 421 -25.17 4.34 9.39
N SER A 422 -25.60 4.88 10.54
CA SER A 422 -26.11 4.11 11.69
C SER A 422 -27.24 3.16 11.26
N ARG A 423 -28.04 3.54 10.26
CA ARG A 423 -29.09 2.69 9.69
C ARG A 423 -28.59 1.61 8.73
N ARG A 424 -27.29 1.59 8.40
CA ARG A 424 -26.66 0.70 7.40
C ARG A 424 -25.33 0.07 7.85
N ALA A 425 -24.98 0.17 9.13
CA ALA A 425 -23.68 -0.29 9.63
C ALA A 425 -23.77 -1.70 10.24
N THR A 426 -23.62 -2.73 9.41
CA THR A 426 -23.11 -4.03 9.89
C THR A 426 -21.84 -4.50 9.19
N ASN A 427 -21.43 -3.95 8.04
CA ASN A 427 -20.33 -4.55 7.26
C ASN A 427 -19.26 -3.59 6.69
N SER A 428 -19.06 -2.38 7.23
CA SER A 428 -17.99 -1.49 6.73
C SER A 428 -17.22 -0.78 7.86
N ALA A 429 -16.61 -1.57 8.74
CA ALA A 429 -15.59 -1.07 9.68
C ALA A 429 -14.16 -1.33 9.18
N GLU A 430 -14.00 -2.01 8.04
CA GLU A 430 -12.71 -2.43 7.47
C GLU A 430 -12.27 -1.61 6.24
N GLN A 431 -13.02 -0.58 5.85
CA GLN A 431 -12.55 0.38 4.85
C GLN A 431 -11.49 1.27 5.49
N THR A 432 -10.26 0.73 5.49
CA THR A 432 -8.98 1.42 5.45
C THR A 432 -8.93 2.65 6.36
N GLN A 433 -8.37 2.48 7.56
CA GLN A 433 -7.78 3.61 8.27
C GLN A 433 -6.66 4.18 7.37
N GLN A 434 -7.01 4.99 6.38
CA GLN A 434 -6.06 5.73 5.57
C GLN A 434 -5.17 6.50 6.53
N ASP A 435 -3.87 6.44 6.26
CA ASP A 435 -2.85 7.03 7.10
C ASP A 435 -3.17 8.52 7.31
N GLU A 436 -3.04 9.00 8.54
CA GLU A 436 -3.35 10.39 8.92
C GLU A 436 -2.55 11.39 8.09
N VAL A 437 -1.32 11.02 7.70
CA VAL A 437 -0.47 11.82 6.82
C VAL A 437 -1.11 11.97 5.44
N VAL A 438 -1.60 10.86 4.87
CA VAL A 438 -2.27 10.85 3.56
C VAL A 438 -3.53 11.68 3.60
N LYS A 439 -4.31 11.56 4.67
CA LYS A 439 -5.49 12.40 4.87
C LYS A 439 -5.12 13.88 4.85
N LEU A 440 -4.14 14.31 5.64
CA LEU A 440 -3.81 15.72 5.72
C LEU A 440 -3.21 16.23 4.40
N ALA A 441 -2.42 15.41 3.70
CA ALA A 441 -1.91 15.73 2.36
C ALA A 441 -3.02 15.88 1.30
N GLU A 442 -4.02 15.01 1.30
CA GLU A 442 -5.20 15.14 0.42
C GLU A 442 -5.99 16.43 0.70
N ALA A 443 -6.05 16.88 1.95
CA ALA A 443 -6.69 18.14 2.30
C ALA A 443 -5.94 19.34 1.72
N TRP A 444 -4.62 19.30 1.76
CA TRP A 444 -3.77 20.31 1.15
C TRP A 444 -3.87 20.34 -0.37
N ALA A 445 -3.87 19.18 -1.02
CA ALA A 445 -4.02 19.08 -2.47
C ALA A 445 -5.37 19.64 -2.93
N PHE A 446 -6.46 19.27 -2.25
CA PHE A 446 -7.78 19.82 -2.56
C PHE A 446 -7.83 21.34 -2.37
N ALA A 447 -7.29 21.84 -1.24
CA ALA A 447 -7.31 23.25 -0.95
C ALA A 447 -6.44 24.05 -1.94
N SER A 448 -5.32 23.49 -2.41
CA SER A 448 -4.48 24.14 -3.42
C SER A 448 -5.18 24.19 -4.77
N ASP A 449 -5.85 23.10 -5.18
CA ASP A 449 -6.58 23.06 -6.44
C ASP A 449 -7.76 24.04 -6.42
N ALA A 450 -8.50 24.10 -5.30
CA ALA A 450 -9.61 25.04 -5.13
C ALA A 450 -9.15 26.50 -5.07
N ALA A 451 -7.99 26.76 -4.46
CA ALA A 451 -7.39 28.10 -4.47
C ALA A 451 -6.96 28.51 -5.88
N GLN A 452 -6.37 27.59 -6.65
CA GLN A 452 -6.00 27.84 -8.04
C GLN A 452 -7.22 28.15 -8.90
N GLU A 453 -8.29 27.36 -8.80
CA GLU A 453 -9.53 27.59 -9.55
C GLU A 453 -10.14 28.97 -9.20
N ASN A 454 -10.17 29.34 -7.92
CA ASN A 454 -10.69 30.64 -7.51
C ASN A 454 -9.78 31.81 -7.94
N GLU A 455 -8.46 31.64 -7.95
CA GLU A 455 -7.53 32.63 -8.50
C GLU A 455 -7.71 32.78 -10.02
N GLU A 456 -7.89 31.68 -10.75
CA GLU A 456 -8.19 31.68 -12.19
C GLU A 456 -9.50 32.42 -12.48
N ASP A 457 -10.58 32.10 -11.76
CA ASP A 457 -11.87 32.80 -11.85
C ASP A 457 -11.74 34.29 -11.53
N HIS A 458 -10.94 34.65 -10.52
CA HIS A 458 -10.70 36.04 -10.16
C HIS A 458 -9.96 36.78 -11.27
N VAL A 459 -8.93 36.17 -11.84
CA VAL A 459 -8.17 36.76 -12.95
C VAL A 459 -9.04 36.92 -14.18
N GLU A 460 -9.88 35.93 -14.52
CA GLU A 460 -10.82 36.02 -15.63
C GLU A 460 -11.82 37.17 -15.42
N ALA A 461 -12.40 37.28 -14.21
CA ALA A 461 -13.29 38.39 -13.87
C ALA A 461 -12.60 39.76 -13.98
N GLN A 462 -11.33 39.87 -13.56
CA GLN A 462 -10.54 41.10 -13.69
C GLN A 462 -10.22 41.44 -15.16
N ILE A 463 -9.95 40.44 -16.00
CA ILE A 463 -9.73 40.63 -17.43
C ILE A 463 -11.01 41.16 -18.09
N VAL A 464 -12.17 40.57 -17.78
CA VAL A 464 -13.47 41.03 -18.29
C VAL A 464 -13.76 42.47 -17.86
N MET A 465 -13.56 42.80 -16.57
CA MET A 465 -13.70 44.18 -16.10
C MET A 465 -12.71 45.13 -16.80
N GLY A 466 -11.48 44.69 -17.00
CA GLY A 466 -10.46 45.41 -17.76
C GLY A 466 -10.92 45.72 -19.19
N ASP A 467 -11.40 44.71 -19.91
CA ASP A 467 -11.92 44.85 -21.27
C ASP A 467 -13.14 45.78 -21.33
N GLU A 468 -14.06 45.68 -20.39
CA GLU A 468 -15.20 46.60 -20.28
C GLU A 468 -14.73 48.04 -20.06
N THR A 469 -13.75 48.26 -19.18
CA THR A 469 -13.20 49.61 -18.95
C THR A 469 -12.47 50.15 -20.17
N VAL A 470 -11.72 49.33 -20.90
CA VAL A 470 -11.04 49.71 -22.15
C VAL A 470 -12.05 50.05 -23.23
N GLN A 471 -13.11 49.24 -23.40
CA GLN A 471 -14.19 49.53 -24.35
C GLN A 471 -14.92 50.82 -24.00
N ASN A 472 -15.17 51.09 -22.72
CA ASN A 472 -15.78 52.33 -22.26
C ASN A 472 -14.86 53.54 -22.49
N ALA A 473 -13.55 53.40 -22.23
CA ALA A 473 -12.55 54.42 -22.54
C ALA A 473 -12.47 54.70 -24.05
N GLN A 474 -12.52 53.65 -24.89
CA GLN A 474 -12.54 53.78 -26.34
C GLN A 474 -13.81 54.51 -26.83
N LYS A 475 -14.99 54.17 -26.29
CA LYS A 475 -16.25 54.86 -26.61
C LYS A 475 -16.20 56.34 -26.22
N THR A 476 -15.75 56.65 -25.00
CA THR A 476 -15.62 58.04 -24.55
C THR A 476 -14.59 58.83 -25.36
N LEU A 477 -13.47 58.24 -25.76
CA LEU A 477 -12.53 58.86 -26.69
C LEU A 477 -13.20 59.11 -28.05
N GLN A 478 -13.93 58.13 -28.60
CA GLN A 478 -14.65 58.31 -29.86
C GLN A 478 -15.67 59.45 -29.77
N GLU A 479 -16.40 59.59 -28.66
CA GLU A 479 -17.29 60.72 -28.41
C GLU A 479 -16.55 62.06 -28.39
N VAL A 480 -15.38 62.14 -27.74
CA VAL A 480 -14.54 63.35 -27.72
C VAL A 480 -14.04 63.70 -29.12
N TYR A 481 -13.58 62.72 -29.89
CA TYR A 481 -13.15 62.93 -31.27
C TYR A 481 -14.30 63.37 -32.19
N ASN A 482 -15.49 62.81 -32.00
CA ASN A 482 -16.71 63.26 -32.68
C ASN A 482 -17.05 64.72 -32.33
N MET A 483 -16.93 65.12 -31.06
CA MET A 483 -17.11 66.52 -30.64
C MET A 483 -16.08 67.46 -31.25
N LEU A 484 -14.83 67.01 -31.40
CA LEU A 484 -13.75 67.75 -32.04
C LEU A 484 -13.79 67.65 -33.58
N ASN A 485 -14.68 66.81 -34.10
CA ASN A 485 -14.91 66.53 -35.51
C ASN A 485 -13.63 66.05 -36.24
N GLN A 486 -12.84 65.23 -35.53
CA GLN A 486 -11.63 64.56 -36.00
C GLN A 486 -11.90 63.06 -36.13
N ASP A 487 -11.49 62.43 -37.23
CA ASP A 487 -11.64 60.96 -37.40
C ASP A 487 -10.56 60.21 -36.60
N MET A 488 -10.99 59.30 -35.72
CA MET A 488 -10.12 58.40 -34.95
C MET A 488 -9.28 57.48 -35.86
N ASP A 489 -9.86 57.01 -36.97
CA ASP A 489 -9.22 56.08 -37.90
C ASP A 489 -8.03 56.71 -38.65
N ALA A 490 -7.92 58.03 -38.68
CA ALA A 490 -6.81 58.72 -39.32
C ALA A 490 -5.52 58.69 -38.48
N MET A 491 -5.61 58.42 -37.17
CA MET A 491 -4.47 58.37 -36.24
C MET A 491 -3.99 56.95 -35.93
N GLN A 492 -4.86 55.94 -36.04
CA GLN A 492 -4.51 54.54 -35.77
C GLN A 492 -3.76 53.85 -36.94
N GLY A 493 -3.72 54.48 -38.12
CA GLY A 493 -3.14 53.93 -39.35
C GLY A 493 -1.63 54.10 -39.55
N ASP A 494 -0.87 54.69 -38.63
CA ASP A 494 0.54 55.09 -38.89
C ASP A 494 1.59 54.39 -38.00
N LYS A 495 1.34 53.14 -37.61
CA LYS A 495 2.35 52.27 -36.97
C LYS A 495 2.42 50.91 -37.66
N GLY A 496 2.89 50.92 -38.90
CA GLY A 496 3.12 49.72 -39.69
C GLY A 496 3.71 50.06 -41.07
N GLU A 497 5.00 50.40 -41.06
CA GLU A 497 5.97 50.41 -42.18
C GLU A 497 5.49 50.64 -43.65
N SER A 498 6.09 51.70 -44.22
CA SER A 498 6.62 51.78 -45.59
C SER A 498 5.74 52.35 -46.73
N ALA A 499 5.83 53.67 -46.86
CA ALA A 499 6.17 54.42 -48.09
C ALA A 499 5.44 54.09 -49.41
N LYS A 500 4.40 54.90 -49.74
CA LYS A 500 4.23 55.57 -51.06
C LYS A 500 3.50 56.91 -50.87
N PRO A 501 3.93 58.02 -51.53
CA PRO A 501 3.30 59.32 -51.37
C PRO A 501 2.13 59.45 -52.35
N GLY A 502 0.91 59.46 -51.81
CA GLY A 502 -0.30 59.83 -52.54
C GLY A 502 -1.05 60.85 -51.71
N HIS A 503 -0.85 62.13 -52.01
CA HIS A 503 -1.57 63.26 -51.43
C HIS A 503 -3.09 63.00 -51.48
N SER A 504 -3.69 62.78 -50.31
CA SER A 504 -5.06 63.18 -50.07
C SER A 504 -5.11 63.76 -48.65
N GLU A 505 -4.93 65.07 -48.57
CA GLU A 505 -5.25 65.84 -47.37
C GLU A 505 -6.74 65.66 -47.09
N LYS A 506 -7.08 64.74 -46.18
CA LYS A 506 -8.43 64.66 -45.62
C LYS A 506 -8.60 65.87 -44.71
N ARG A 507 -9.17 66.91 -45.30
CA ARG A 507 -9.51 68.19 -44.68
C ARG A 507 -10.23 67.96 -43.35
N ALA A 508 -9.62 68.41 -42.26
CA ALA A 508 -10.27 68.47 -40.96
C ALA A 508 -11.56 69.32 -41.08
N LYS A 509 -12.71 68.67 -40.99
CA LYS A 509 -14.01 69.36 -40.97
C LYS A 509 -14.25 69.75 -39.53
N GLY A 510 -14.22 71.03 -39.19
CA GLY A 510 -14.57 71.48 -37.85
C GLY A 510 -14.52 73.01 -37.73
N PRO A 511 -15.20 73.63 -36.75
CA PRO A 511 -15.19 75.09 -36.57
C PRO A 511 -13.78 75.66 -36.36
N TRP A 512 -12.84 74.82 -35.90
CA TRP A 512 -11.47 75.16 -35.58
C TRP A 512 -10.48 75.02 -36.75
N SER A 513 -10.87 74.40 -37.87
CA SER A 513 -9.96 74.24 -39.03
C SER A 513 -9.70 75.53 -39.81
N ARG A 514 -10.30 76.64 -39.38
CA ARG A 514 -10.07 78.00 -39.90
C ARG A 514 -9.03 78.79 -39.10
N LEU A 515 -8.46 78.22 -38.02
CA LEU A 515 -7.48 78.90 -37.17
C LEU A 515 -6.03 78.55 -37.52
N ASN A 516 -5.73 78.22 -38.79
CA ASN A 516 -4.36 78.19 -39.27
C ASN A 516 -4.03 79.60 -39.77
N GLY A 517 -3.22 80.32 -39.00
CA GLY A 517 -2.80 81.68 -39.30
C GLY A 517 -2.05 81.77 -40.63
N GLN A 518 -2.75 82.14 -41.69
CA GLN A 518 -2.16 82.89 -42.78
C GLN A 518 -2.44 84.36 -42.49
N LEU A 519 -1.43 85.04 -41.97
CA LEU A 519 -1.34 86.49 -42.07
C LEU A 519 -1.26 86.82 -43.57
N ASP A 520 -2.20 87.63 -44.03
CA ASP A 520 -2.20 88.23 -45.36
C ASP A 520 -0.90 89.02 -45.56
N ASP A 521 -0.11 88.64 -46.56
CA ASP A 521 0.87 89.51 -47.19
C ASP A 521 0.32 89.95 -48.56
N SER A 522 -0.13 91.22 -48.59
CA SER A 522 0.01 92.23 -49.66
C SER A 522 -0.17 91.82 -51.13
N ASP A 523 -1.20 92.36 -51.80
CA ASP A 523 -1.09 93.57 -52.65
C ASP A 523 -2.49 94.08 -53.10
#